data_AF-A0A7X8FTQ0-F1
#
_entry.id   AF-A0A7X8FTQ0-F1
#
_cell.length_a   1.000
_cell.length_b   1.000
_cell.length_c   1.000
_cell.angle_alpha   90.00
_cell.angle_beta   90.00
_cell.angle_gamma   90.00
#
_symmetry.space_group_name_H-M   'P 1'
#
loop_
_entity.id
_entity.type
_entity.pdbx_description
1 polymer ?
#
loop_
_entity_poly.entity_id
_entity_poly.type
_entity_poly.pdbx_seq_one_letter_code
_entity_poly.pdbx_strand_id
1 'polypeptide(L)'
;MDILYVILPAVGLFLGWTIRWLYARFQLSASEQRAERVIQDAIKEAEAQKKEILLEAKEQLIRERNQQERENRERRSELQRYERRLTLKEESLDKRSENMDKQEERLAEQAQTLVDREKFLLGEEERYRQELERISGLTTDEAKSLIIKDLENEAKHDAQALLNKIEQEAQVASEKKARDILVTTIQRIATETTGDITVATVSLPTDEMKGRIIGREGRNIRTLETLTGVDVIIDDTPEAVVISCFDPVRKEIAKVALERLILDGRIHPARIEEVVQKVTREISQKIYEEGEKVLFDLGIHNMSQDGVRALGRLHFRTSYGQNVLYHSKEVAMIAGMLAAEIGANRDLAKRAALLHDIGKGAENDSDQNHAEVGMDLARKMNEDPRVINGIGSHHNDIEPSCIESVLVQIADAISAARPGARRETIDNYVKRLENLEAIAESFPGVEKAYAIQAGRELRVIVNNEKIPDPEVKDLGREIAKRIENDLRYPGRIRVTLIRETRIVEYAR
;
A
#
# COMPACT_ATOMS: atom_id res chain seq x y z
N MET A 1 -71.32 89.01 16.00
CA MET A 1 -70.46 87.96 16.62
C MET A 1 -70.85 86.55 16.19
N ASP A 2 -72.10 86.28 15.76
CA ASP A 2 -72.57 84.90 15.54
C ASP A 2 -72.13 84.23 14.22
N ILE A 3 -71.87 85.00 13.15
CA ILE A 3 -71.45 84.45 11.84
C ILE A 3 -70.02 83.85 11.90
N LEU A 4 -69.15 84.40 12.75
CA LEU A 4 -67.75 83.99 12.86
C LEU A 4 -67.61 82.57 13.45
N TYR A 5 -68.51 82.19 14.37
CA TYR A 5 -68.51 80.88 15.03
C TYR A 5 -68.90 79.73 14.10
N VAL A 6 -69.59 80.00 12.98
CA VAL A 6 -69.96 78.98 11.99
C VAL A 6 -68.94 78.88 10.85
N ILE A 7 -68.34 79.99 10.44
CA ILE A 7 -67.38 80.02 9.33
C ILE A 7 -66.05 79.34 9.71
N LEU A 8 -65.56 79.54 10.94
CA LEU A 8 -64.28 78.95 11.39
C LEU A 8 -64.25 77.41 11.33
N PRO A 9 -65.23 76.67 11.86
CA PRO A 9 -65.25 75.21 11.75
C PRO A 9 -65.49 74.73 10.31
N ALA A 10 -66.25 75.45 9.50
CA ALA A 10 -66.44 75.11 8.08
C ALA A 10 -65.14 75.23 7.28
N VAL A 11 -64.35 76.28 7.52
CA VAL A 11 -63.01 76.45 6.91
C VAL A 11 -62.04 75.38 7.42
N GLY A 12 -62.09 75.04 8.70
CA GLY A 12 -61.30 73.94 9.28
C GLY A 12 -61.62 72.58 8.66
N LEU A 13 -62.90 72.26 8.43
CA LEU A 13 -63.32 71.04 7.75
C LEU A 13 -62.90 71.02 6.28
N PHE A 14 -63.00 72.15 5.58
CA PHE A 14 -62.55 72.26 4.19
C PHE A 14 -61.02 72.11 4.08
N LEU A 15 -60.26 72.76 4.94
CA LEU A 15 -58.80 72.60 5.02
C LEU A 15 -58.39 71.17 5.40
N GLY A 16 -59.07 70.57 6.39
CA GLY A 16 -58.83 69.18 6.77
C GLY A 16 -59.13 68.18 5.64
N TRP A 17 -60.24 68.39 4.91
CA TRP A 17 -60.61 67.55 3.77
C TRP A 17 -59.62 67.67 2.61
N THR A 18 -59.21 68.90 2.27
CA THR A 18 -58.23 69.16 1.21
C THR A 18 -56.84 68.61 1.54
N ILE A 19 -56.36 68.75 2.79
CA ILE A 19 -55.10 68.16 3.25
C ILE A 19 -55.17 66.62 3.19
N ARG A 20 -56.27 66.02 3.67
CA ARG A 20 -56.46 64.56 3.60
C ARG A 20 -56.53 64.04 2.16
N TRP A 21 -57.21 64.77 1.28
CA TRP A 21 -57.28 64.43 -0.16
C TRP A 21 -55.89 64.50 -0.81
N LEU A 22 -55.11 65.54 -0.51
CA LEU A 22 -53.76 65.68 -1.04
C LEU A 22 -52.82 64.58 -0.53
N TYR A 23 -52.89 64.27 0.76
CA TYR A 23 -52.10 63.19 1.37
C TYR A 23 -52.45 61.82 0.80
N ALA A 24 -53.75 61.53 0.61
CA ALA A 24 -54.21 60.30 -0.03
C ALA A 24 -53.72 60.19 -1.48
N ARG A 25 -53.73 61.30 -2.24
CA ARG A 25 -53.23 61.33 -3.62
C ARG A 25 -51.71 61.10 -3.71
N PHE A 26 -50.94 61.69 -2.79
CA PHE A 26 -49.50 61.43 -2.70
C PHE A 26 -49.19 59.99 -2.29
N GLN A 27 -49.94 59.41 -1.33
CA GLN A 27 -49.77 58.00 -0.97
C GLN A 27 -50.16 57.05 -2.11
N LEU A 28 -51.21 57.37 -2.87
CA LEU A 28 -51.62 56.58 -4.03
C LEU A 28 -50.53 56.59 -5.11
N SER A 29 -50.03 57.77 -5.48
CA SER A 29 -48.95 57.91 -6.47
C SER A 29 -47.64 57.25 -6.02
N ALA A 30 -47.29 57.36 -4.73
CA ALA A 30 -46.13 56.66 -4.18
C ALA A 30 -46.32 55.13 -4.19
N SER A 31 -47.54 54.63 -4.01
CA SER A 31 -47.86 53.20 -4.08
C SER A 31 -47.85 52.69 -5.52
N GLU A 32 -48.37 53.45 -6.47
CA GLU A 32 -48.30 53.17 -7.91
C GLU A 32 -46.84 53.11 -8.38
N GLN A 33 -46.01 54.08 -8.01
CA GLN A 33 -44.58 54.06 -8.34
C GLN A 33 -43.83 52.88 -7.71
N ARG A 34 -44.20 52.47 -6.49
CA ARG A 34 -43.63 51.27 -5.87
C ARG A 34 -44.07 50.00 -6.59
N ALA A 35 -45.34 49.89 -6.94
CA ALA A 35 -45.86 48.75 -7.70
C ALA A 35 -45.17 48.65 -9.06
N GLU A 36 -44.98 49.76 -9.76
CA GLU A 36 -44.29 49.79 -11.04
C GLU A 36 -42.80 49.43 -10.93
N ARG A 37 -42.11 49.89 -9.87
CA ARG A 37 -40.72 49.45 -9.59
C ARG A 37 -40.64 47.96 -9.30
N VAL A 38 -41.53 47.42 -8.47
CA VAL A 38 -41.57 45.98 -8.17
C VAL A 38 -41.77 45.16 -9.45
N ILE A 39 -42.65 45.60 -10.36
CA ILE A 39 -42.84 44.96 -11.66
C ILE A 39 -41.57 45.05 -12.51
N GLN A 40 -40.93 46.22 -12.60
CA GLN A 40 -39.70 46.38 -13.37
C GLN A 40 -38.54 45.55 -12.82
N ASP A 41 -38.38 45.48 -11.50
CA ASP A 41 -37.35 44.69 -10.85
C ASP A 41 -37.62 43.19 -11.06
N ALA A 42 -38.87 42.74 -10.94
CA ALA A 42 -39.26 41.37 -11.26
C ALA A 42 -39.00 41.00 -12.73
N ILE A 43 -39.24 41.92 -13.68
CA ILE A 43 -38.91 41.69 -15.11
C ILE A 43 -37.40 41.58 -15.31
N LYS A 44 -36.61 42.48 -14.72
CA LYS A 44 -35.15 42.42 -14.81
C LYS A 44 -34.58 41.14 -14.21
N GLU A 45 -35.10 40.73 -13.06
CA GLU A 45 -34.69 39.50 -12.38
C GLU A 45 -35.06 38.26 -13.21
N ALA A 46 -36.26 38.23 -13.79
CA ALA A 46 -36.68 37.17 -14.70
C ALA A 46 -35.82 37.11 -15.98
N GLU A 47 -35.44 38.26 -16.54
CA GLU A 47 -34.52 38.32 -17.69
C GLU A 47 -33.11 37.85 -17.33
N ALA A 48 -32.62 38.19 -16.14
CA ALA A 48 -31.33 37.74 -15.63
C ALA A 48 -31.32 36.22 -15.42
N GLN A 49 -32.32 35.67 -14.73
CA GLN A 49 -32.48 34.23 -14.52
C GLN A 49 -32.61 33.48 -15.85
N LYS A 50 -33.38 34.01 -16.82
CA LYS A 50 -33.48 33.41 -18.15
C LYS A 50 -32.12 33.34 -18.86
N LYS A 51 -31.30 34.39 -18.76
CA LYS A 51 -29.96 34.40 -19.36
C LYS A 51 -29.02 33.42 -18.66
N GLU A 52 -29.10 33.33 -17.34
CA GLU A 52 -28.33 32.38 -16.53
C GLU A 52 -28.66 30.93 -16.92
N ILE A 53 -29.94 30.56 -16.91
CA ILE A 53 -30.40 29.23 -17.32
C ILE A 53 -29.97 28.89 -18.76
N LEU A 54 -30.06 29.85 -19.68
CA LEU A 54 -29.60 29.65 -21.06
C LEU A 54 -28.08 29.48 -21.17
N LEU A 55 -27.31 30.14 -20.31
CA LEU A 55 -25.86 30.00 -20.28
C LEU A 55 -25.47 28.63 -19.71
N GLU A 56 -26.09 28.22 -18.60
CA GLU A 56 -25.89 26.91 -17.99
C GLU A 56 -26.25 25.77 -18.95
N ALA A 57 -27.39 25.87 -19.64
CA ALA A 57 -27.79 24.89 -20.64
C ALA A 57 -26.79 24.80 -21.80
N LYS A 58 -26.22 25.93 -22.24
CA LYS A 58 -25.16 25.95 -23.27
C LYS A 58 -23.87 25.31 -22.76
N GLU A 59 -23.47 25.60 -21.51
CA GLU A 59 -22.30 24.97 -20.91
C GLU A 59 -22.46 23.46 -20.79
N GLN A 60 -23.62 22.99 -20.31
CA GLN A 60 -23.93 21.56 -20.22
C GLN A 60 -23.86 20.90 -21.61
N LEU A 61 -24.46 21.52 -22.63
CA LEU A 61 -24.44 20.98 -23.99
C LEU A 61 -23.02 20.90 -24.56
N ILE A 62 -22.16 21.89 -24.28
CA ILE A 62 -20.74 21.85 -24.69
C ILE A 62 -19.99 20.74 -23.94
N ARG A 63 -20.23 20.59 -22.64
CA ARG A 63 -19.60 19.53 -21.83
C ARG A 63 -20.02 18.14 -22.32
N GLU A 64 -21.31 17.91 -22.54
CA GLU A 64 -21.83 16.65 -23.09
C GLU A 64 -21.25 16.36 -24.47
N ARG A 65 -21.19 17.36 -25.35
CA ARG A 65 -20.57 17.19 -26.68
C ARG A 65 -19.10 16.80 -26.57
N ASN A 66 -18.33 17.48 -25.73
CA ASN A 66 -16.91 17.16 -25.53
C ASN A 66 -16.71 15.76 -24.95
N GLN A 67 -17.59 15.33 -24.05
CA GLN A 67 -17.59 13.98 -23.51
C GLN A 67 -17.89 12.94 -24.60
N GLN A 68 -18.92 13.16 -25.43
CA GLN A 68 -19.27 12.28 -26.55
C GLN A 68 -18.14 12.20 -27.59
N GLU A 69 -17.49 13.32 -27.91
CA GLU A 69 -16.34 13.35 -28.83
C GLU A 69 -15.15 12.54 -28.26
N ARG A 70 -14.92 12.63 -26.94
CA ARG A 70 -13.89 11.84 -26.25
C ARG A 70 -14.22 10.35 -26.26
N GLU A 71 -15.44 9.97 -25.87
CA GLU A 71 -15.90 8.57 -25.88
C GLU A 71 -15.83 7.96 -27.29
N ASN A 72 -16.22 8.71 -28.32
CA ASN A 72 -16.10 8.26 -29.71
C ASN A 72 -14.64 8.09 -30.14
N ARG A 73 -13.74 8.98 -29.69
CA ARG A 73 -12.31 8.87 -29.98
C ARG A 73 -11.69 7.64 -29.31
N GLU A 74 -12.07 7.38 -28.06
CA GLU A 74 -11.65 6.20 -27.30
C GLU A 74 -12.15 4.91 -27.96
N ARG A 75 -13.46 4.81 -28.26
CA ARG A 75 -14.05 3.68 -29.02
C ARG A 75 -13.36 3.44 -30.36
N ARG A 76 -13.05 4.51 -31.11
CA ARG A 76 -12.36 4.39 -32.40
C ARG A 76 -10.92 3.88 -32.23
N SER A 77 -10.23 4.27 -31.16
CA SER A 77 -8.89 3.76 -30.84
C SER A 77 -8.93 2.28 -30.45
N GLU A 78 -9.92 1.87 -29.65
CA GLU A 78 -10.14 0.48 -29.28
C GLU A 78 -10.43 -0.40 -30.50
N LEU A 79 -11.34 0.04 -31.37
CA LEU A 79 -11.64 -0.65 -32.63
C LEU A 79 -10.38 -0.85 -33.49
N GLN A 80 -9.53 0.16 -33.63
CA GLN A 80 -8.25 0.04 -34.35
C GLN A 80 -7.24 -0.92 -33.68
N ARG A 81 -7.32 -1.11 -32.36
CA ARG A 81 -6.51 -2.13 -31.66
C ARG A 81 -7.06 -3.52 -31.92
N TYR A 82 -8.38 -3.69 -31.90
CA TYR A 82 -9.04 -4.95 -32.23
C TYR A 82 -8.78 -5.37 -33.68
N GLU A 83 -8.90 -4.46 -34.65
CA GLU A 83 -8.56 -4.73 -36.06
C GLU A 83 -7.12 -5.22 -36.21
N ARG A 84 -6.14 -4.50 -35.65
CA ARG A 84 -4.73 -4.94 -35.72
C ARG A 84 -4.51 -6.31 -35.11
N ARG A 85 -5.19 -6.62 -34.00
CA ARG A 85 -5.10 -7.94 -33.36
C ARG A 85 -5.72 -9.04 -34.23
N LEU A 86 -6.83 -8.74 -34.92
CA LEU A 86 -7.47 -9.66 -35.86
C LEU A 86 -6.57 -9.92 -37.06
N THR A 87 -6.00 -8.88 -37.68
CA THR A 87 -5.08 -9.02 -38.81
C THR A 87 -3.86 -9.87 -38.46
N LEU A 88 -3.22 -9.64 -37.29
CA LEU A 88 -2.11 -10.48 -36.82
C LEU A 88 -2.52 -11.93 -36.60
N LYS A 89 -3.77 -12.17 -36.19
CA LYS A 89 -4.30 -13.52 -35.98
C LYS A 89 -4.59 -14.20 -37.31
N GLU A 90 -5.12 -13.48 -38.30
CA GLU A 90 -5.28 -13.97 -39.67
C GLU A 90 -3.93 -14.36 -40.28
N GLU A 91 -2.92 -13.47 -40.23
CA GLU A 91 -1.57 -13.78 -40.72
C GLU A 91 -0.95 -15.01 -40.03
N SER A 92 -1.22 -15.19 -38.73
CA SER A 92 -0.77 -16.38 -37.99
C SER A 92 -1.51 -17.64 -38.41
N LEU A 93 -2.79 -17.55 -38.75
CA LEU A 93 -3.58 -18.69 -39.23
C LEU A 93 -3.15 -19.07 -40.64
N ASP A 94 -2.90 -18.11 -41.53
CA ASP A 94 -2.39 -18.36 -42.88
C ASP A 94 -1.05 -19.08 -42.85
N LYS A 95 -0.09 -18.60 -42.04
CA LYS A 95 1.20 -19.31 -41.83
C LYS A 95 1.02 -20.72 -41.29
N ARG A 96 0.02 -20.94 -40.43
CA ARG A 96 -0.26 -22.27 -39.89
C ARG A 96 -0.86 -23.18 -40.95
N SER A 97 -1.73 -22.65 -41.80
CA SER A 97 -2.28 -23.37 -42.96
C SER A 97 -1.16 -23.77 -43.92
N GLU A 98 -0.29 -22.84 -44.32
CA GLU A 98 0.85 -23.15 -45.19
C GLU A 98 1.77 -24.23 -44.60
N ASN A 99 1.99 -24.21 -43.29
CA ASN A 99 2.78 -25.25 -42.62
C ASN A 99 2.07 -26.60 -42.58
N MET A 100 0.74 -26.62 -42.44
CA MET A 100 -0.06 -27.84 -42.51
C MET A 100 -0.02 -28.42 -43.93
N ASP A 101 -0.16 -27.59 -44.95
CA ASP A 101 -0.09 -28.03 -46.35
C ASP A 101 1.28 -28.65 -46.67
N LYS A 102 2.38 -28.04 -46.19
CA LYS A 102 3.73 -28.61 -46.31
C LYS A 102 3.90 -29.92 -45.54
N GLN A 103 3.26 -30.05 -44.37
CA GLN A 103 3.27 -31.32 -43.63
C GLN A 103 2.49 -32.40 -44.36
N GLU A 104 1.34 -32.05 -44.95
CA GLU A 104 0.52 -32.97 -45.73
C GLU A 104 1.27 -33.46 -46.98
N GLU A 105 1.96 -32.55 -47.68
CA GLU A 105 2.81 -32.91 -48.82
C GLU A 105 3.96 -33.84 -48.40
N ARG A 106 4.63 -33.55 -47.28
CA ARG A 106 5.68 -34.42 -46.73
C ARG A 106 5.13 -35.78 -46.29
N LEU A 107 3.94 -35.82 -45.69
CA LEU A 107 3.29 -37.06 -45.29
C LEU A 107 2.88 -37.88 -46.50
N ALA A 108 2.42 -37.25 -47.58
CA ALA A 108 2.12 -37.91 -48.85
C ALA A 108 3.38 -38.52 -49.48
N GLU A 109 4.51 -37.78 -49.46
CA GLU A 109 5.80 -38.30 -49.92
C GLU A 109 6.30 -39.47 -49.04
N GLN A 110 6.12 -39.37 -47.72
CA GLN A 110 6.42 -40.45 -46.79
C GLN A 110 5.53 -41.67 -47.01
N ALA A 111 4.23 -41.48 -47.25
CA ALA A 111 3.32 -42.57 -47.56
C ALA A 111 3.72 -43.27 -48.87
N GLN A 112 4.10 -42.49 -49.90
CA GLN A 112 4.56 -43.05 -51.16
C GLN A 112 5.86 -43.85 -51.00
N THR A 113 6.84 -43.29 -50.27
CA THR A 113 8.09 -44.00 -49.96
C THR A 113 7.87 -45.24 -49.10
N LEU A 114 6.88 -45.23 -48.18
CA LEU A 114 6.48 -46.41 -47.42
C LEU A 114 5.87 -47.48 -48.32
N VAL A 115 5.00 -47.11 -49.26
CA VAL A 115 4.42 -48.04 -50.25
C VAL A 115 5.52 -48.67 -51.12
N ASP A 116 6.48 -47.88 -51.56
CA ASP A 116 7.61 -48.37 -52.35
C ASP A 116 8.52 -49.29 -51.51
N ARG A 117 8.72 -48.95 -50.23
CA ARG A 117 9.48 -49.76 -49.27
C ARG A 117 8.75 -51.04 -48.89
N GLU A 118 7.42 -51.03 -48.80
CA GLU A 118 6.58 -52.20 -48.58
C GLU A 118 6.67 -53.16 -49.76
N LYS A 119 6.61 -52.66 -51.01
CA LYS A 119 6.87 -53.48 -52.21
C LYS A 119 8.28 -54.07 -52.22
N PHE A 120 9.28 -53.29 -51.82
CA PHE A 120 10.66 -53.77 -51.68
C PHE A 120 10.78 -54.84 -50.59
N LEU A 121 10.17 -54.60 -49.42
CA LEU A 121 10.15 -55.52 -48.29
C LEU A 121 9.40 -56.81 -48.60
N LEU A 122 8.30 -56.79 -49.34
CA LEU A 122 7.63 -58.01 -49.84
C LEU A 122 8.57 -58.83 -50.75
N GLY A 123 9.37 -58.16 -51.58
CA GLY A 123 10.38 -58.81 -52.42
C GLY A 123 11.57 -59.38 -51.62
N GLU A 124 11.98 -58.70 -50.54
CA GLU A 124 12.97 -59.21 -49.59
C GLU A 124 12.39 -60.29 -48.68
N GLU A 125 11.12 -60.25 -48.30
CA GLU A 125 10.42 -61.26 -47.48
C GLU A 125 10.35 -62.59 -48.23
N GLU A 126 10.06 -62.57 -49.53
CA GLU A 126 10.11 -63.77 -50.37
C GLU A 126 11.54 -64.34 -50.47
N ARG A 127 12.55 -63.45 -50.46
CA ARG A 127 13.98 -63.81 -50.48
C ARG A 127 14.47 -64.34 -49.13
N TYR A 128 14.05 -63.72 -48.03
CA TYR A 128 14.31 -64.14 -46.66
C TYR A 128 13.54 -65.38 -46.29
N ARG A 129 12.35 -65.63 -46.85
CA ARG A 129 11.61 -66.86 -46.66
C ARG A 129 12.35 -68.04 -47.30
N GLN A 130 12.92 -67.86 -48.49
CA GLN A 130 13.82 -68.85 -49.12
C GLN A 130 15.13 -69.04 -48.34
N GLU A 131 15.65 -67.97 -47.72
CA GLU A 131 16.87 -68.03 -46.91
C GLU A 131 16.61 -68.55 -45.48
N LEU A 132 15.40 -68.36 -44.92
CA LEU A 132 14.93 -68.90 -43.65
C LEU A 132 14.57 -70.38 -43.77
N GLU A 133 14.05 -70.82 -44.92
CA GLU A 133 14.00 -72.24 -45.33
C GLU A 133 15.41 -72.84 -45.39
N ARG A 134 16.45 -72.02 -45.63
CA ARG A 134 17.85 -72.44 -45.69
C ARG A 134 18.59 -72.37 -44.34
N ILE A 135 18.22 -71.47 -43.42
CA ILE A 135 19.09 -71.09 -42.27
C ILE A 135 18.45 -71.23 -40.87
N SER A 136 17.13 -71.41 -40.71
CA SER A 136 16.54 -71.33 -39.35
C SER A 136 16.73 -72.59 -38.48
N GLY A 137 17.93 -72.73 -37.89
CA GLY A 137 18.23 -73.58 -36.74
C GLY A 137 17.81 -72.96 -35.39
N LEU A 138 16.77 -72.13 -35.38
CA LEU A 138 16.14 -71.58 -34.17
C LEU A 138 14.69 -72.05 -34.14
N THR A 139 14.21 -72.42 -32.95
CA THR A 139 12.81 -72.80 -32.79
C THR A 139 11.92 -71.56 -32.84
N THR A 140 10.70 -71.69 -33.38
CA THR A 140 9.74 -70.59 -33.56
C THR A 140 9.45 -69.84 -32.24
N ASP A 141 9.54 -70.54 -31.11
CA ASP A 141 9.30 -69.99 -29.78
C ASP A 141 10.44 -69.08 -29.29
N GLU A 142 11.70 -69.37 -29.64
CA GLU A 142 12.86 -68.55 -29.25
C GLU A 142 12.84 -67.20 -29.97
N ALA A 143 12.55 -67.19 -31.27
CA ALA A 143 12.41 -65.96 -32.05
C ALA A 143 11.25 -65.08 -31.55
N LYS A 144 10.12 -65.71 -31.20
CA LYS A 144 8.95 -65.01 -30.66
C LYS A 144 9.25 -64.37 -29.30
N SER A 145 10.00 -65.06 -28.44
CA SER A 145 10.35 -64.55 -27.11
C SER A 145 11.30 -63.36 -27.14
N LEU A 146 12.23 -63.32 -28.11
CA LEU A 146 13.13 -62.19 -28.32
C LEU A 146 12.37 -60.94 -28.79
N ILE A 147 11.47 -61.09 -29.78
CA ILE A 147 10.64 -59.99 -30.29
C ILE A 147 9.74 -59.42 -29.18
N ILE A 148 9.11 -60.27 -28.38
CA ILE A 148 8.26 -59.83 -27.27
C ILE A 148 9.06 -59.01 -26.25
N LYS A 149 10.30 -59.43 -25.94
CA LYS A 149 11.14 -58.76 -24.96
C LYS A 149 11.63 -57.39 -25.43
N ASP A 150 12.00 -57.27 -26.70
CA ASP A 150 12.41 -55.98 -27.29
C ASP A 150 11.22 -55.00 -27.35
N LEU A 151 10.04 -55.49 -27.73
CA LEU A 151 8.81 -54.69 -27.76
C LEU A 151 8.37 -54.25 -26.36
N GLU A 152 8.60 -55.07 -25.34
CA GLU A 152 8.33 -54.71 -23.94
C GLU A 152 9.29 -53.62 -23.43
N ASN A 153 10.56 -53.65 -23.86
CA ASN A 153 11.55 -52.63 -23.49
C ASN A 153 11.29 -51.30 -24.20
N GLU A 154 10.92 -51.33 -25.48
CA GLU A 154 10.54 -50.15 -26.25
C GLU A 154 9.27 -49.49 -25.67
N ALA A 155 8.25 -50.30 -25.36
CA ALA A 155 7.04 -49.80 -24.70
C ALA A 155 7.32 -49.17 -23.32
N LYS A 156 8.26 -49.72 -22.53
CA LYS A 156 8.69 -49.12 -21.26
C LYS A 156 9.40 -47.78 -21.47
N HIS A 157 10.24 -47.67 -22.49
CA HIS A 157 10.93 -46.42 -22.80
C HIS A 157 9.94 -45.33 -23.24
N ASP A 158 8.98 -45.66 -24.09
CA ASP A 158 7.95 -44.73 -24.55
C ASP A 158 7.02 -44.29 -23.42
N ALA A 159 6.64 -45.22 -22.54
CA ALA A 159 5.86 -44.91 -21.34
C ALA A 159 6.60 -43.94 -20.41
N GLN A 160 7.93 -44.11 -20.23
CA GLN A 160 8.73 -43.21 -19.41
C GLN A 160 8.84 -41.81 -20.04
N ALA A 161 9.01 -41.72 -21.35
CA ALA A 161 9.04 -40.45 -22.06
C ALA A 161 7.69 -39.71 -21.95
N LEU A 162 6.58 -40.45 -22.05
CA LEU A 162 5.24 -39.91 -21.86
C LEU A 162 5.01 -39.44 -20.42
N LEU A 163 5.43 -40.22 -19.42
CA LEU A 163 5.36 -39.85 -18.00
C LEU A 163 6.10 -38.54 -17.72
N ASN A 164 7.36 -38.43 -18.17
CA ASN A 164 8.15 -37.21 -17.99
C ASN A 164 7.49 -36.00 -18.66
N LYS A 165 6.88 -36.19 -19.84
CA LYS A 165 6.14 -35.13 -20.53
C LYS A 165 4.90 -34.71 -19.74
N ILE A 166 4.12 -35.66 -19.22
CA ILE A 166 2.95 -35.39 -18.38
C ILE A 166 3.35 -34.64 -17.10
N GLU A 167 4.43 -35.05 -16.43
CA GLU A 167 4.94 -34.36 -15.24
C GLU A 167 5.38 -32.93 -15.57
N GLN A 168 6.09 -32.73 -16.69
CA GLN A 168 6.51 -31.39 -17.12
C GLN A 168 5.31 -30.49 -17.46
N GLU A 169 4.31 -31.02 -18.18
CA GLU A 169 3.07 -30.29 -18.48
C GLU A 169 2.29 -29.95 -17.21
N ALA A 170 2.20 -30.88 -16.25
CA ALA A 170 1.59 -30.66 -14.95
C ALA A 170 2.33 -29.57 -14.16
N GLN A 171 3.66 -29.58 -14.15
CA GLN A 171 4.48 -28.57 -13.49
C GLN A 171 4.24 -27.18 -14.08
N VAL A 172 4.32 -27.03 -15.41
CA VAL A 172 4.07 -25.76 -16.09
C VAL A 172 2.64 -25.26 -15.86
N ALA A 173 1.64 -26.15 -15.92
CA ALA A 173 0.25 -25.82 -15.64
C ALA A 173 0.05 -25.37 -14.18
N SER A 174 0.73 -26.03 -13.23
CA SER A 174 0.68 -25.68 -11.80
C SER A 174 1.27 -24.30 -11.54
N GLU A 175 2.42 -23.95 -12.14
CA GLU A 175 3.05 -22.64 -12.00
C GLU A 175 2.19 -21.51 -12.60
N LYS A 176 1.54 -21.80 -13.72
CA LYS A 176 0.59 -20.86 -14.32
C LYS A 176 -0.59 -20.62 -13.38
N LYS A 177 -1.21 -21.70 -12.88
CA LYS A 177 -2.35 -21.60 -11.96
C LYS A 177 -2.00 -20.92 -10.64
N ALA A 178 -0.82 -21.18 -10.08
CA ALA A 178 -0.32 -20.51 -8.89
C ALA A 178 -0.15 -19.00 -9.12
N ARG A 179 0.42 -18.59 -10.26
CA ARG A 179 0.49 -17.17 -10.64
C ARG A 179 -0.89 -16.55 -10.78
N ASP A 180 -1.83 -17.22 -11.43
CA ASP A 180 -3.20 -16.70 -11.62
C ASP A 180 -3.91 -16.51 -10.27
N ILE A 181 -3.75 -17.45 -9.33
CA ILE A 181 -4.27 -17.34 -7.95
C ILE A 181 -3.65 -16.14 -7.23
N LEU A 182 -2.32 -15.99 -7.29
CA LEU A 182 -1.63 -14.87 -6.63
C LEU A 182 -2.05 -13.52 -7.22
N VAL A 183 -2.11 -13.39 -8.55
CA VAL A 183 -2.52 -12.16 -9.23
C VAL A 183 -3.97 -11.82 -8.88
N THR A 184 -4.88 -12.80 -8.93
CA THR A 184 -6.29 -12.59 -8.59
C THR A 184 -6.45 -12.17 -7.12
N THR A 185 -5.68 -12.79 -6.23
CA THR A 185 -5.68 -12.46 -4.80
C THR A 185 -5.18 -11.03 -4.58
N ILE A 186 -4.06 -10.65 -5.20
CA ILE A 186 -3.50 -9.29 -5.10
C ILE A 186 -4.46 -8.24 -5.67
N GLN A 187 -5.07 -8.48 -6.83
CA GLN A 187 -6.00 -7.54 -7.47
C GLN A 187 -7.26 -7.28 -6.63
N ARG A 188 -7.71 -8.25 -5.83
CA ARG A 188 -8.87 -8.10 -4.95
C ARG A 188 -8.57 -7.32 -3.67
N ILE A 189 -7.29 -7.12 -3.34
CA ILE A 189 -6.88 -6.38 -2.15
C ILE A 189 -6.70 -4.91 -2.52
N ALA A 190 -7.74 -4.11 -2.31
CA ALA A 190 -7.70 -2.66 -2.37
C ALA A 190 -7.78 -2.10 -0.95
N THR A 191 -6.67 -2.13 -0.21
CA THR A 191 -6.57 -1.52 1.12
C THR A 191 -5.64 -0.31 1.09
N GLU A 192 -6.19 0.85 1.42
CA GLU A 192 -5.42 2.06 1.69
C GLU A 192 -4.70 1.87 3.04
N THR A 193 -3.37 1.83 3.02
CA THR A 193 -2.57 1.87 4.25
C THR A 193 -1.96 3.25 4.41
N THR A 194 -2.49 4.03 5.34
CA THR A 194 -1.81 5.24 5.83
C THR A 194 -0.67 4.83 6.75
N GLY A 195 0.54 5.28 6.43
CA GLY A 195 1.69 5.13 7.31
C GLY A 195 1.68 6.22 8.37
N ASP A 196 1.62 5.83 9.65
CA ASP A 196 1.73 6.75 10.77
C ASP A 196 3.19 6.99 11.15
N ILE A 197 3.49 8.23 11.56
CA ILE A 197 4.81 8.66 12.01
C ILE A 197 5.05 8.15 13.43
N THR A 198 6.23 7.55 13.67
CA THR A 198 6.59 6.86 14.91
C THR A 198 6.86 7.78 16.11
N VAL A 199 7.01 9.09 15.86
CA VAL A 199 7.25 10.11 16.89
C VAL A 199 5.95 10.81 17.21
N ALA A 200 5.52 10.74 18.48
CA ALA A 200 4.43 11.54 19.00
C ALA A 200 4.99 12.91 19.44
N THR A 201 4.89 13.89 18.56
CA THR A 201 5.13 15.30 18.90
C THR A 201 3.80 15.96 19.22
N VAL A 202 3.77 16.73 20.30
CA VAL A 202 2.63 17.60 20.64
C VAL A 202 3.04 19.04 20.42
N SER A 203 2.35 19.71 19.50
CA SER A 203 2.58 21.13 19.21
C SER A 203 2.01 22.00 20.33
N LEU A 204 2.81 22.95 20.80
CA LEU A 204 2.41 23.93 21.80
C LEU A 204 2.02 25.25 21.14
N PRO A 205 0.91 25.88 21.55
CA PRO A 205 0.49 27.16 20.96
C PRO A 205 1.36 28.34 21.41
N THR A 206 2.02 28.26 22.56
CA THR A 206 2.95 29.30 23.07
C THR A 206 4.00 28.71 24.02
N ASP A 207 5.14 29.39 24.18
CA ASP A 207 6.16 29.04 25.19
C ASP A 207 5.66 29.20 26.63
N GLU A 208 4.65 30.05 26.87
CA GLU A 208 4.00 30.12 28.19
C GLU A 208 3.33 28.77 28.56
N MET A 209 2.76 28.08 27.57
CA MET A 209 2.19 26.74 27.77
C MET A 209 3.27 25.71 28.10
N LYS A 210 4.48 25.83 27.51
CA LYS A 210 5.65 25.01 27.89
C LYS A 210 5.95 25.16 29.38
N GLY A 211 5.97 26.38 29.90
CA GLY A 211 6.17 26.67 31.32
C GLY A 211 5.07 26.10 32.24
N ARG A 212 3.81 26.14 31.80
CA ARG A 212 2.67 25.55 32.55
C ARG A 212 2.70 24.02 32.55
N ILE A 213 3.12 23.41 31.44
CA ILE A 213 3.28 21.95 31.33
C ILE A 213 4.35 21.48 32.30
N ILE A 214 5.52 22.15 32.36
CA ILE A 214 6.59 21.86 33.34
C ILE A 214 6.06 22.05 34.77
N GLY A 215 5.44 23.20 35.04
CA GLY A 215 5.03 23.59 36.38
C GLY A 215 6.21 23.94 37.28
N ARG A 216 5.92 24.44 38.49
CA ARG A 216 6.97 24.78 39.47
C ARG A 216 7.76 23.52 39.83
N GLU A 217 9.09 23.57 39.66
CA GLU A 217 10.02 22.45 39.92
C GLU A 217 9.73 21.18 39.09
N GLY A 218 9.07 21.30 37.94
CA GLY A 218 8.73 20.14 37.11
C GLY A 218 7.58 19.29 37.66
N ARG A 219 6.84 19.77 38.67
CA ARG A 219 5.79 19.00 39.37
C ARG A 219 4.71 18.47 38.42
N ASN A 220 4.32 19.25 37.42
CA ASN A 220 3.23 18.87 36.52
C ASN A 220 3.68 17.77 35.56
N ILE A 221 4.86 17.91 34.94
CA ILE A 221 5.45 16.85 34.10
C ILE A 221 5.65 15.57 34.90
N ARG A 222 6.28 15.64 36.08
CA ARG A 222 6.48 14.45 36.92
C ARG A 222 5.18 13.76 37.28
N THR A 223 4.10 14.51 37.49
CA THR A 223 2.77 13.94 37.74
C THR A 223 2.27 13.18 36.52
N LEU A 224 2.38 13.77 35.32
CA LEU A 224 1.99 13.12 34.07
C LEU A 224 2.83 11.87 33.80
N GLU A 225 4.16 11.96 33.95
CA GLU A 225 5.10 10.84 33.78
C GLU A 225 4.80 9.71 34.77
N THR A 226 4.55 10.03 36.03
CA THR A 226 4.21 9.02 37.06
C THR A 226 2.89 8.33 36.77
N LEU A 227 1.88 9.07 36.30
CA LEU A 227 0.55 8.52 36.03
C LEU A 227 0.47 7.71 34.73
N THR A 228 1.25 8.08 33.72
CA THR A 228 1.20 7.45 32.38
C THR A 228 2.35 6.48 32.13
N GLY A 229 3.45 6.58 32.88
CA GLY A 229 4.65 5.78 32.71
C GLY A 229 5.42 6.10 31.42
N VAL A 230 5.38 7.36 30.97
CA VAL A 230 6.14 7.87 29.80
C VAL A 230 7.21 8.84 30.27
N ASP A 231 8.22 9.07 29.42
CA ASP A 231 9.20 10.14 29.60
C ASP A 231 8.87 11.31 28.69
N VAL A 232 8.75 12.51 29.26
CA VAL A 232 8.42 13.73 28.50
C VAL A 232 9.68 14.55 28.31
N ILE A 233 10.20 14.54 27.08
CA ILE A 233 11.43 15.25 26.73
C ILE A 233 11.06 16.66 26.27
N ILE A 234 11.58 17.63 27.00
CA ILE A 234 11.47 19.05 26.68
C ILE A 234 12.85 19.58 26.36
N ASP A 235 13.08 19.83 25.07
CA ASP A 235 14.34 20.35 24.53
C ASP A 235 14.22 21.85 24.19
N ASP A 236 15.30 22.47 23.72
CA ASP A 236 15.35 23.86 23.23
C ASP A 236 14.56 24.08 21.94
N THR A 237 13.95 23.03 21.38
CA THR A 237 13.03 23.16 20.25
C THR A 237 11.83 24.03 20.65
N PRO A 238 11.56 25.15 19.95
CA PRO A 238 10.40 25.99 20.23
C PRO A 238 9.11 25.24 19.93
N GLU A 239 8.05 25.53 20.70
CA GLU A 239 6.67 25.14 20.39
C GLU A 239 6.39 23.62 20.27
N ALA A 240 7.25 22.74 20.80
CA ALA A 240 7.03 21.29 20.74
C ALA A 240 7.47 20.56 22.02
N VAL A 241 6.73 19.49 22.35
CA VAL A 241 7.09 18.53 23.40
C VAL A 241 7.13 17.13 22.78
N VAL A 242 8.18 16.37 23.11
CA VAL A 242 8.39 15.01 22.60
C VAL A 242 8.03 14.01 23.69
N ILE A 243 7.16 13.05 23.37
CA ILE A 243 6.78 11.97 24.29
C ILE A 243 7.53 10.71 23.89
N SER A 244 8.36 10.20 24.80
CA SER A 244 9.11 8.96 24.64
C SER A 244 8.52 7.85 25.52
N CYS A 245 8.17 6.73 24.90
CA CYS A 245 7.70 5.53 25.61
C CYS A 245 7.73 4.31 24.67
N PHE A 246 8.12 3.15 25.23
CA PHE A 246 8.14 1.86 24.52
C PHE A 246 6.74 1.25 24.32
N ASP A 247 5.82 1.47 25.26
CA ASP A 247 4.41 1.09 25.13
C ASP A 247 3.64 2.18 24.34
N PRO A 248 3.11 1.88 23.15
CA PRO A 248 2.40 2.84 22.33
C PRO A 248 1.05 3.24 22.91
N VAL A 249 0.42 2.38 23.71
CA VAL A 249 -0.86 2.70 24.36
C VAL A 249 -0.62 3.77 25.42
N ARG A 250 0.43 3.62 26.23
CA ARG A 250 0.83 4.66 27.21
C ARG A 250 1.22 5.96 26.53
N LYS A 251 1.97 5.86 25.43
CA LYS A 251 2.35 7.02 24.60
C LYS A 251 1.12 7.78 24.08
N GLU A 252 0.11 7.06 23.58
CA GLU A 252 -1.12 7.68 23.09
C GLU A 252 -1.97 8.27 24.23
N ILE A 253 -2.06 7.59 25.39
CA ILE A 253 -2.71 8.14 26.58
C ILE A 253 -2.07 9.47 26.97
N ALA A 254 -0.74 9.52 27.04
CA ALA A 254 -0.01 10.74 27.39
C ALA A 254 -0.20 11.85 26.35
N LYS A 255 -0.14 11.52 25.05
CA LYS A 255 -0.35 12.46 23.95
C LYS A 255 -1.73 13.11 24.02
N VAL A 256 -2.79 12.30 24.06
CA VAL A 256 -4.19 12.78 24.08
C VAL A 256 -4.49 13.53 25.39
N ALA A 257 -3.94 13.06 26.52
CA ALA A 257 -4.06 13.77 27.79
C ALA A 257 -3.39 15.15 27.73
N LEU A 258 -2.18 15.25 27.16
CA LEU A 258 -1.45 16.51 27.03
C LEU A 258 -2.18 17.48 26.09
N GLU A 259 -2.68 17.01 24.94
CA GLU A 259 -3.49 17.81 24.01
C GLU A 259 -4.74 18.39 24.70
N ARG A 260 -5.45 17.58 25.49
CA ARG A 260 -6.63 18.05 26.25
C ARG A 260 -6.28 19.06 27.33
N LEU A 261 -5.18 18.84 28.05
CA LEU A 261 -4.70 19.77 29.07
C LEU A 261 -4.27 21.12 28.46
N ILE A 262 -3.69 21.09 27.26
CA ILE A 262 -3.34 22.30 26.50
C ILE A 262 -4.60 23.06 26.08
N LEU A 263 -5.60 22.36 25.54
CA LEU A 263 -6.87 22.97 25.12
C LEU A 263 -7.64 23.59 26.30
N ASP A 264 -7.61 22.95 27.48
CA ASP A 264 -8.25 23.44 28.70
C ASP A 264 -7.47 24.60 29.36
N GLY A 265 -6.17 24.71 29.09
CA GLY A 265 -5.30 25.78 29.60
C GLY A 265 -4.98 25.71 31.11
N ARG A 266 -5.56 24.73 31.83
CA ARG A 266 -5.38 24.49 33.28
C ARG A 266 -4.57 23.22 33.50
N ILE A 267 -3.32 23.39 33.93
CA ILE A 267 -2.39 22.28 34.14
C ILE A 267 -1.94 22.29 35.59
N HIS A 268 -2.54 21.42 36.40
CA HIS A 268 -2.17 21.17 37.80
C HIS A 268 -2.41 19.69 38.16
N PRO A 269 -1.77 19.14 39.20
CA PRO A 269 -1.75 17.70 39.45
C PRO A 269 -3.12 17.02 39.49
N ALA A 270 -4.09 17.58 40.24
CA ALA A 270 -5.44 17.02 40.31
C ALA A 270 -6.17 16.97 38.95
N ARG A 271 -5.93 17.96 38.08
CA ARG A 271 -6.53 17.99 36.73
C ARG A 271 -5.83 17.01 35.80
N ILE A 272 -4.51 16.88 35.91
CA ILE A 272 -3.74 15.87 35.17
C ILE A 272 -4.26 14.47 35.51
N GLU A 273 -4.47 14.18 36.80
CA GLU A 273 -5.02 12.90 37.25
C GLU A 273 -6.41 12.62 36.68
N GLU A 274 -7.33 13.59 36.77
CA GLU A 274 -8.68 13.48 36.21
C GLU A 274 -8.66 13.22 34.69
N VAL A 275 -7.86 14.00 33.94
CA VAL A 275 -7.77 13.88 32.48
C VAL A 275 -7.14 12.56 32.08
N VAL A 276 -6.05 12.14 32.73
CA VAL A 276 -5.40 10.85 32.44
C VAL A 276 -6.37 9.71 32.70
N GLN A 277 -7.06 9.66 33.85
CA GLN A 277 -8.04 8.61 34.14
C GLN A 277 -9.16 8.55 33.09
N LYS A 278 -9.66 9.72 32.65
CA LYS A 278 -10.68 9.80 31.61
C LYS A 278 -10.17 9.28 30.27
N VAL A 279 -8.99 9.74 29.83
CA VAL A 279 -8.36 9.32 28.57
C VAL A 279 -8.02 7.83 28.58
N THR A 280 -7.53 7.29 29.69
CA THR A 280 -7.25 5.84 29.83
C THR A 280 -8.51 5.01 29.60
N ARG A 281 -9.66 5.41 30.16
CA ARG A 281 -10.93 4.70 29.94
C ARG A 281 -11.37 4.76 28.48
N GLU A 282 -11.29 5.94 27.87
CA GLU A 282 -11.65 6.12 26.46
C GLU A 282 -10.76 5.33 25.50
N ILE A 283 -9.43 5.32 25.73
CA ILE A 283 -8.50 4.54 24.93
C ILE A 283 -8.72 3.03 25.14
N SER A 284 -9.01 2.60 26.37
CA SER A 284 -9.35 1.18 26.65
C SER A 284 -10.61 0.74 25.91
N GLN A 285 -11.62 1.62 25.84
CA GLN A 285 -12.83 1.37 25.06
C GLN A 285 -12.52 1.32 23.56
N LYS A 286 -11.74 2.27 23.04
CA LYS A 286 -11.32 2.29 21.64
C LYS A 286 -10.52 1.04 21.24
N ILE A 287 -9.63 0.56 22.12
CA ILE A 287 -8.91 -0.72 21.93
C ILE A 287 -9.93 -1.86 21.71
N TYR A 288 -10.92 -1.97 22.58
CA TYR A 288 -11.93 -3.03 22.47
C TYR A 288 -12.76 -2.90 21.18
N GLU A 289 -13.21 -1.69 20.85
CA GLU A 289 -14.00 -1.39 19.64
C GLU A 289 -13.24 -1.72 18.34
N GLU A 290 -11.97 -1.33 18.23
CA GLU A 290 -11.15 -1.63 17.04
C GLU A 290 -10.88 -3.14 16.91
N GLY A 291 -10.67 -3.84 18.04
CA GLY A 291 -10.54 -5.30 18.07
C GLY A 291 -11.81 -6.01 17.58
N GLU A 292 -12.98 -5.63 18.10
CA GLU A 292 -14.27 -6.18 17.66
C GLU A 292 -14.55 -5.89 16.19
N LYS A 293 -14.27 -4.67 15.73
CA LYS A 293 -14.48 -4.27 14.35
C LYS A 293 -13.71 -5.16 13.37
N VAL A 294 -12.44 -5.45 13.65
CA VAL A 294 -11.64 -6.34 12.79
C VAL A 294 -12.17 -7.77 12.79
N LEU A 295 -12.56 -8.30 13.95
CA LEU A 295 -13.17 -9.63 14.05
C LEU A 295 -14.48 -9.72 13.27
N PHE A 296 -15.32 -8.69 13.37
CA PHE A 296 -16.57 -8.57 12.63
C PHE A 296 -16.33 -8.53 11.12
N ASP A 297 -15.42 -7.68 10.65
CA ASP A 297 -15.08 -7.52 9.23
C ASP A 297 -14.56 -8.84 8.60
N LEU A 298 -13.85 -9.66 9.39
CA LEU A 298 -13.30 -10.94 8.93
C LEU A 298 -14.27 -12.12 9.08
N GLY A 299 -15.38 -11.92 9.81
CA GLY A 299 -16.35 -12.97 10.16
C GLY A 299 -15.80 -13.98 11.17
N ILE A 300 -14.91 -13.55 12.07
CA ILE A 300 -14.34 -14.41 13.12
C ILE A 300 -15.17 -14.24 14.39
N HIS A 301 -15.68 -15.36 14.91
CA HIS A 301 -16.51 -15.40 16.12
C HIS A 301 -15.80 -16.12 17.27
N ASN A 302 -16.33 -15.97 18.48
CA ASN A 302 -15.86 -16.66 19.69
C ASN A 302 -14.39 -16.36 20.04
N MET A 303 -14.02 -15.08 20.06
CA MET A 303 -12.75 -14.63 20.64
C MET A 303 -12.96 -14.27 22.11
N SER A 304 -12.03 -14.63 22.99
CA SER A 304 -12.09 -14.23 24.40
C SER A 304 -11.96 -12.70 24.54
N GLN A 305 -12.53 -12.10 25.59
CA GLN A 305 -12.43 -10.65 25.81
C GLN A 305 -10.97 -10.17 25.89
N ASP A 306 -10.10 -10.96 26.51
CA ASP A 306 -8.67 -10.65 26.59
C ASP A 306 -7.99 -10.74 25.21
N GLY A 307 -8.42 -11.67 24.35
CA GLY A 307 -7.99 -11.74 22.96
C GLY A 307 -8.42 -10.53 22.13
N VAL A 308 -9.67 -10.08 22.30
CA VAL A 308 -10.19 -8.86 21.64
C VAL A 308 -9.36 -7.64 22.04
N ARG A 309 -9.04 -7.49 23.34
CA ARG A 309 -8.20 -6.39 23.83
C ARG A 309 -6.77 -6.49 23.29
N ALA A 310 -6.16 -7.67 23.32
CA ALA A 310 -4.81 -7.86 22.80
C ALA A 310 -4.70 -7.55 21.30
N LEU A 311 -5.71 -7.96 20.52
CA LEU A 311 -5.82 -7.61 19.11
C LEU A 311 -5.98 -6.10 18.91
N GLY A 312 -6.89 -5.46 19.65
CA GLY A 312 -7.12 -4.03 19.59
C GLY A 312 -5.90 -3.18 19.94
N ARG A 313 -5.04 -3.65 20.85
CA ARG A 313 -3.77 -2.98 21.20
C ARG A 313 -2.83 -2.85 19.99
N LEU A 314 -2.92 -3.75 19.00
CA LEU A 314 -2.15 -3.65 17.76
C LEU A 314 -2.49 -2.40 16.94
N HIS A 315 -3.67 -1.78 17.16
CA HIS A 315 -4.06 -0.53 16.50
C HIS A 315 -3.10 0.63 16.84
N PHE A 316 -2.49 0.61 18.03
CA PHE A 316 -1.54 1.65 18.44
C PHE A 316 -0.09 1.26 18.13
N ARG A 317 0.15 0.01 17.72
CA ARG A 317 1.48 -0.46 17.33
C ARG A 317 1.72 -0.17 15.85
N THR A 318 2.91 0.33 15.55
CA THR A 318 3.43 0.42 14.19
C THR A 318 4.70 -0.41 14.05
N SER A 319 4.85 -1.06 12.90
CA SER A 319 6.02 -1.86 12.51
C SER A 319 6.39 -1.49 11.09
N TYR A 320 7.65 -1.09 10.86
CA TYR A 320 8.14 -0.62 9.56
C TYR A 320 7.28 0.47 8.90
N GLY A 321 6.64 1.32 9.71
CA GLY A 321 5.76 2.39 9.24
C GLY A 321 4.32 1.97 8.89
N GLN A 322 3.94 0.71 9.16
CA GLN A 322 2.58 0.21 9.00
C GLN A 322 1.91 -0.04 10.35
N ASN A 323 0.61 0.19 10.42
CA ASN A 323 -0.20 -0.20 11.56
C ASN A 323 -0.32 -1.72 11.64
N VAL A 324 0.02 -2.31 12.80
CA VAL A 324 0.10 -3.77 12.96
C VAL A 324 -1.28 -4.44 12.91
N LEU A 325 -2.34 -3.78 13.43
CA LEU A 325 -3.70 -4.32 13.36
C LEU A 325 -4.20 -4.41 11.92
N TYR A 326 -3.99 -3.34 11.14
CA TYR A 326 -4.41 -3.34 9.73
C TYR A 326 -3.59 -4.31 8.88
N HIS A 327 -2.30 -4.43 9.14
CA HIS A 327 -1.47 -5.47 8.55
C HIS A 327 -2.01 -6.87 8.88
N SER A 328 -2.30 -7.16 10.15
CA SER A 328 -2.84 -8.46 10.57
C SER A 328 -4.20 -8.77 9.93
N LYS A 329 -5.08 -7.75 9.83
CA LYS A 329 -6.36 -7.86 9.13
C LYS A 329 -6.16 -8.19 7.65
N GLU A 330 -5.22 -7.52 7.01
CA GLU A 330 -4.90 -7.75 5.61
C GLU A 330 -4.36 -9.17 5.38
N VAL A 331 -3.35 -9.59 6.15
CA VAL A 331 -2.78 -10.95 6.11
C VAL A 331 -3.88 -12.00 6.29
N ALA A 332 -4.84 -11.77 7.19
CA ALA A 332 -6.01 -12.64 7.35
C ALA A 332 -6.89 -12.72 6.10
N MET A 333 -7.13 -11.60 5.40
CA MET A 333 -7.86 -11.61 4.13
C MET A 333 -7.13 -12.39 3.05
N ILE A 334 -5.80 -12.21 2.90
CA ILE A 334 -5.00 -12.93 1.91
C ILE A 334 -5.03 -14.43 2.20
N ALA A 335 -4.73 -14.82 3.45
CA ALA A 335 -4.70 -16.23 3.86
C ALA A 335 -6.07 -16.89 3.64
N GLY A 336 -7.17 -16.20 3.96
CA GLY A 336 -8.52 -16.69 3.74
C GLY A 336 -8.92 -16.81 2.26
N MET A 337 -8.35 -16.00 1.37
CA MET A 337 -8.53 -16.12 -0.09
C MET A 337 -7.70 -17.26 -0.66
N LEU A 338 -6.42 -17.35 -0.29
CA LEU A 338 -5.54 -18.43 -0.73
C LEU A 338 -6.09 -19.80 -0.28
N ALA A 339 -6.54 -19.90 0.98
CA ALA A 339 -7.16 -21.11 1.49
C ALA A 339 -8.38 -21.53 0.66
N ALA A 340 -9.21 -20.57 0.22
CA ALA A 340 -10.37 -20.84 -0.60
C ALA A 340 -10.00 -21.41 -1.98
N GLU A 341 -8.96 -20.86 -2.61
CA GLU A 341 -8.53 -21.26 -3.96
C GLU A 341 -7.88 -22.65 -3.98
N ILE A 342 -7.21 -23.06 -2.89
CA ILE A 342 -6.55 -24.37 -2.80
C ILE A 342 -7.39 -25.43 -2.05
N GLY A 343 -8.58 -25.06 -1.54
CA GLY A 343 -9.47 -25.97 -0.80
C GLY A 343 -9.07 -26.24 0.66
N ALA A 344 -8.25 -25.38 1.27
CA ALA A 344 -7.90 -25.44 2.69
C ALA A 344 -8.96 -24.76 3.59
N ASN A 345 -8.85 -24.88 4.92
CA ASN A 345 -9.83 -24.31 5.83
C ASN A 345 -9.67 -22.78 5.92
N ARG A 346 -10.64 -22.05 5.34
CA ARG A 346 -10.64 -20.58 5.29
C ARG A 346 -10.69 -19.93 6.66
N ASP A 347 -11.51 -20.44 7.58
CA ASP A 347 -11.72 -19.82 8.88
C ASP A 347 -10.50 -20.02 9.79
N LEU A 348 -9.90 -21.21 9.72
CA LEU A 348 -8.66 -21.51 10.41
C LEU A 348 -7.50 -20.64 9.89
N ALA A 349 -7.36 -20.53 8.57
CA ALA A 349 -6.33 -19.69 7.93
C ALA A 349 -6.47 -18.22 8.31
N LYS A 350 -7.70 -17.66 8.27
CA LYS A 350 -7.96 -16.28 8.71
C LYS A 350 -7.63 -16.06 10.17
N ARG A 351 -8.02 -16.99 11.05
CA ARG A 351 -7.81 -16.87 12.50
C ARG A 351 -6.32 -16.95 12.84
N ALA A 352 -5.58 -17.89 12.26
CA ALA A 352 -4.12 -17.98 12.41
C ALA A 352 -3.41 -16.74 11.87
N ALA A 353 -3.80 -16.27 10.69
CA ALA A 353 -3.24 -15.09 10.06
C ALA A 353 -3.54 -13.79 10.80
N LEU A 354 -4.73 -13.63 11.39
CA LEU A 354 -5.05 -12.45 12.19
C LEU A 354 -4.21 -12.38 13.48
N LEU A 355 -3.89 -13.54 14.05
CA LEU A 355 -3.21 -13.63 15.34
C LEU A 355 -1.67 -13.74 15.21
N HIS A 356 -1.11 -13.86 14.00
CA HIS A 356 0.32 -14.12 13.81
C HIS A 356 1.23 -13.12 14.54
N ASP A 357 0.80 -11.86 14.60
CA ASP A 357 1.53 -10.74 15.20
C ASP A 357 0.97 -10.30 16.58
N ILE A 358 0.03 -11.06 17.17
CA ILE A 358 -0.65 -10.67 18.42
C ILE A 358 0.31 -10.47 19.59
N GLY A 359 1.47 -11.14 19.57
CA GLY A 359 2.51 -10.97 20.58
C GLY A 359 3.05 -9.54 20.68
N LYS A 360 3.02 -8.74 19.60
CA LYS A 360 3.44 -7.31 19.62
C LYS A 360 2.49 -6.43 20.44
N GLY A 361 1.28 -6.92 20.70
CA GLY A 361 0.26 -6.26 21.51
C GLY A 361 0.34 -6.59 23.01
N ALA A 362 1.15 -7.58 23.41
CA ALA A 362 1.27 -7.98 24.80
C ALA A 362 1.96 -6.89 25.66
N GLU A 363 1.59 -6.80 26.93
CA GLU A 363 2.09 -5.81 27.90
C GLU A 363 3.45 -6.17 28.52
N ASN A 364 4.06 -7.29 28.12
CA ASN A 364 5.29 -7.79 28.73
C ASN A 364 6.54 -7.22 28.04
N ASP A 365 7.37 -6.51 28.81
CA ASP A 365 8.77 -6.15 28.48
C ASP A 365 9.71 -7.37 28.62
N SER A 366 9.29 -8.53 28.11
CA SER A 366 10.16 -9.71 28.07
C SER A 366 11.01 -9.69 26.80
N ASP A 367 12.29 -10.05 26.89
CA ASP A 367 13.20 -10.26 25.74
C ASP A 367 12.78 -11.42 24.80
N GLN A 368 11.58 -11.97 24.98
CA GLN A 368 11.05 -13.06 24.18
C GLN A 368 10.58 -12.56 22.81
N ASN A 369 10.79 -13.39 21.79
CA ASN A 369 10.31 -13.12 20.44
C ASN A 369 8.77 -12.99 20.42
N HIS A 370 8.21 -12.06 19.64
CA HIS A 370 6.76 -11.84 19.58
C HIS A 370 6.00 -13.09 19.11
N ALA A 371 6.64 -13.96 18.32
CA ALA A 371 6.06 -15.25 17.93
C ALA A 371 5.83 -16.16 19.15
N GLU A 372 6.79 -16.26 20.06
CA GLU A 372 6.67 -17.06 21.29
C GLU A 372 5.61 -16.49 22.24
N VAL A 373 5.64 -15.17 22.44
CA VAL A 373 4.64 -14.47 23.26
C VAL A 373 3.23 -14.63 22.69
N GLY A 374 3.10 -14.55 21.36
CA GLY A 374 1.84 -14.78 20.66
C GLY A 374 1.32 -16.20 20.82
N MET A 375 2.20 -17.20 20.74
CA MET A 375 1.83 -18.60 20.99
C MET A 375 1.32 -18.82 22.42
N ASP A 376 2.01 -18.26 23.42
CA ASP A 376 1.60 -18.38 24.82
C ASP A 376 0.27 -17.69 25.09
N LEU A 377 0.03 -16.53 24.47
CA LEU A 377 -1.25 -15.86 24.53
C LEU A 377 -2.36 -16.71 23.89
N ALA A 378 -2.12 -17.26 22.70
CA ALA A 378 -3.07 -18.12 22.01
C ALA A 378 -3.39 -19.40 22.79
N ARG A 379 -2.39 -20.00 23.48
CA ARG A 379 -2.60 -21.12 24.40
C ARG A 379 -3.51 -20.74 25.58
N LYS A 380 -3.27 -19.59 26.20
CA LYS A 380 -4.13 -19.07 27.30
C LYS A 380 -5.56 -18.79 26.83
N MET A 381 -5.72 -18.40 25.57
CA MET A 381 -7.01 -18.19 24.91
C MET A 381 -7.69 -19.50 24.47
N ASN A 382 -7.04 -20.65 24.66
CA ASN A 382 -7.53 -21.98 24.26
C ASN A 382 -7.79 -22.08 22.74
N GLU A 383 -6.91 -21.49 21.94
CA GLU A 383 -6.94 -21.57 20.48
C GLU A 383 -6.54 -22.96 19.95
N ASP A 384 -6.95 -23.27 18.72
CA ASP A 384 -6.61 -24.53 18.04
C ASP A 384 -5.07 -24.68 17.90
N PRO A 385 -4.49 -25.88 18.14
CA PRO A 385 -3.05 -26.11 17.98
C PRO A 385 -2.49 -25.66 16.61
N ARG A 386 -3.30 -25.72 15.55
CA ARG A 386 -2.93 -25.26 14.20
C ARG A 386 -2.85 -23.74 14.11
N VAL A 387 -3.71 -23.02 14.83
CA VAL A 387 -3.63 -21.55 14.98
C VAL A 387 -2.37 -21.17 15.74
N ILE A 388 -2.09 -21.86 16.85
CA ILE A 388 -0.87 -21.65 17.64
C ILE A 388 0.38 -21.92 16.79
N ASN A 389 0.40 -23.00 15.99
CA ASN A 389 1.51 -23.26 15.09
C ASN A 389 1.65 -22.17 14.02
N GLY A 390 0.56 -21.70 13.41
CA GLY A 390 0.61 -20.60 12.44
C GLY A 390 1.21 -19.32 13.02
N ILE A 391 0.94 -19.02 14.30
CA ILE A 391 1.57 -17.91 15.02
C ILE A 391 3.05 -18.18 15.29
N GLY A 392 3.43 -19.41 15.67
CA GLY A 392 4.83 -19.74 15.96
C GLY A 392 5.73 -19.86 14.73
N SER A 393 5.18 -20.35 13.63
CA SER A 393 5.97 -20.67 12.43
C SER A 393 6.05 -19.51 11.44
N HIS A 394 5.36 -18.38 11.62
CA HIS A 394 5.29 -17.35 10.59
C HIS A 394 6.65 -16.72 10.21
N HIS A 395 7.64 -16.76 11.12
CA HIS A 395 9.03 -16.38 10.86
C HIS A 395 10.00 -17.55 10.64
N ASN A 396 9.48 -18.77 10.47
CA ASN A 396 10.24 -20.03 10.40
C ASN A 396 11.05 -20.36 11.67
N ASP A 397 10.63 -19.84 12.83
CA ASP A 397 11.22 -20.21 14.14
C ASP A 397 10.89 -21.66 14.53
N ILE A 398 9.75 -22.17 14.05
CA ILE A 398 9.25 -23.54 14.24
C ILE A 398 8.73 -24.05 12.89
N GLU A 399 8.83 -25.36 12.64
CA GLU A 399 8.28 -25.97 11.42
C GLU A 399 6.74 -25.83 11.33
N PRO A 400 6.21 -25.44 10.16
CA PRO A 400 4.78 -25.47 9.88
C PRO A 400 4.21 -26.89 9.97
N SER A 401 3.24 -27.12 10.85
CA SER A 401 2.58 -28.43 11.02
C SER A 401 1.35 -28.63 10.12
N CYS A 402 0.86 -27.57 9.48
CA CYS A 402 -0.31 -27.62 8.62
C CYS A 402 -0.23 -26.61 7.47
N ILE A 403 -1.06 -26.84 6.44
CA ILE A 403 -1.11 -25.99 5.23
C ILE A 403 -1.47 -24.55 5.60
N GLU A 404 -2.37 -24.35 6.56
CA GLU A 404 -2.78 -23.01 7.00
C GLU A 404 -1.61 -22.20 7.58
N SER A 405 -0.67 -22.85 8.28
CA SER A 405 0.55 -22.19 8.76
C SER A 405 1.44 -21.70 7.63
N VAL A 406 1.54 -22.49 6.54
CA VAL A 406 2.26 -22.09 5.32
C VAL A 406 1.53 -20.93 4.63
N LEU A 407 0.20 -20.96 4.61
CA LEU A 407 -0.60 -19.85 4.05
C LEU A 407 -0.42 -18.55 4.83
N VAL A 408 -0.26 -18.61 6.16
CA VAL A 408 0.04 -17.43 6.99
C VAL A 408 1.38 -16.82 6.57
N GLN A 409 2.44 -17.62 6.42
CA GLN A 409 3.75 -17.15 5.95
C GLN A 409 3.67 -16.49 4.58
N ILE A 410 2.98 -17.14 3.63
CA ILE A 410 2.81 -16.61 2.28
C ILE A 410 2.04 -15.28 2.33
N ALA A 411 0.96 -15.22 3.11
CA ALA A 411 0.15 -14.03 3.25
C ALA A 411 0.92 -12.85 3.89
N ASP A 412 1.72 -13.11 4.92
CA ASP A 412 2.58 -12.12 5.56
C ASP A 412 3.61 -11.58 4.56
N ALA A 413 4.32 -12.47 3.86
CA ALA A 413 5.28 -12.08 2.83
C ALA A 413 4.65 -11.24 1.71
N ILE A 414 3.43 -11.55 1.27
CA ILE A 414 2.70 -10.77 0.26
C ILE A 414 2.28 -9.39 0.80
N SER A 415 1.85 -9.29 2.06
CA SER A 415 1.54 -7.99 2.69
C SER A 415 2.81 -7.15 2.83
N ALA A 416 3.93 -7.75 3.25
CA ALA A 416 5.20 -7.08 3.47
C ALA A 416 5.91 -6.62 2.18
N ALA A 417 5.83 -7.40 1.09
CA ALA A 417 6.58 -7.15 -0.16
C ALA A 417 5.94 -6.07 -1.06
N ARG A 418 4.81 -5.46 -0.65
CA ARG A 418 4.10 -4.49 -1.49
C ARG A 418 4.85 -3.17 -1.64
N PRO A 419 4.97 -2.62 -2.87
CA PRO A 419 5.56 -1.29 -3.08
C PRO A 419 4.82 -0.23 -2.26
N GLY A 420 5.54 0.45 -1.35
CA GLY A 420 4.97 1.45 -0.43
C GLY A 420 4.50 0.91 0.93
N ALA A 421 4.39 -0.41 1.10
CA ALA A 421 4.06 -1.06 2.38
C ALA A 421 5.17 -0.83 3.42
N ARG A 422 6.42 -1.03 3.01
CA ARG A 422 7.61 -0.61 3.75
C ARG A 422 8.24 0.54 2.97
N ARG A 423 8.09 1.78 3.44
CA ARG A 423 9.04 2.84 3.00
C ARG A 423 10.43 2.36 3.40
N GLU A 424 11.45 2.54 2.54
CA GLU A 424 12.85 2.37 2.95
C GLU A 424 13.00 3.03 4.33
N THR A 425 13.34 2.22 5.35
CA THR A 425 13.47 2.72 6.71
C THR A 425 14.45 3.88 6.69
N ILE A 426 14.14 4.93 7.45
CA ILE A 426 15.08 6.05 7.64
C ILE A 426 16.46 5.51 8.02
N ASP A 427 16.53 4.41 8.76
CA ASP A 427 17.77 3.70 9.09
C ASP A 427 18.55 3.17 7.87
N ASN A 428 17.90 2.53 6.90
CA ASN A 428 18.59 2.08 5.69
C ASN A 428 19.05 3.26 4.84
N TYR A 429 18.28 4.35 4.84
CA TYR A 429 18.64 5.60 4.19
C TYR A 429 19.82 6.29 4.89
N VAL A 430 19.84 6.34 6.23
CA VAL A 430 20.93 6.88 7.05
C VAL A 430 22.19 6.04 6.88
N LYS A 431 22.11 4.71 7.05
CA LYS A 431 23.23 3.80 6.80
C LYS A 431 23.78 3.93 5.37
N ARG A 432 22.92 4.21 4.40
CA ARG A 432 23.34 4.44 3.01
C ARG A 432 24.12 5.75 2.86
N LEU A 433 23.71 6.83 3.55
CA LEU A 433 24.46 8.09 3.57
C LEU A 433 25.79 7.92 4.32
N GLU A 434 25.77 7.27 5.49
CA GLU A 434 26.96 6.98 6.29
C GLU A 434 27.98 6.14 5.50
N ASN A 435 27.53 5.09 4.80
CA ASN A 435 28.40 4.30 3.94
C ASN A 435 29.01 5.13 2.80
N LEU A 436 28.25 6.08 2.25
CA LEU A 436 28.70 6.94 1.16
C LEU A 436 29.76 7.95 1.66
N GLU A 437 29.59 8.47 2.86
CA GLU A 437 30.58 9.31 3.55
C GLU A 437 31.83 8.50 3.91
N ALA A 438 31.67 7.32 4.51
CA ALA A 438 32.76 6.44 4.92
C ALA A 438 33.64 5.99 3.74
N ILE A 439 33.05 5.71 2.57
CA ILE A 439 33.82 5.38 1.36
C ILE A 439 34.74 6.54 0.99
N ALA A 440 34.26 7.78 1.03
CA ALA A 440 35.06 8.95 0.69
C ALA A 440 36.12 9.25 1.77
N GLU A 441 35.78 9.10 3.05
CA GLU A 441 36.72 9.28 4.17
C GLU A 441 37.83 8.21 4.21
N SER A 442 37.61 7.05 3.59
CA SER A 442 38.63 6.01 3.49
C SER A 442 39.82 6.37 2.59
N PHE A 443 39.70 7.40 1.75
CA PHE A 443 40.78 7.81 0.86
C PHE A 443 41.82 8.69 1.58
N PRO A 444 43.12 8.43 1.36
CA PRO A 444 44.19 9.17 2.01
C PRO A 444 44.15 10.66 1.61
N GLY A 445 44.12 11.54 2.63
CA GLY A 445 44.11 13.00 2.46
C GLY A 445 42.71 13.63 2.40
N VAL A 446 41.64 12.84 2.48
CA VAL A 446 40.30 13.33 2.82
C VAL A 446 40.23 13.59 4.32
N GLU A 447 39.72 14.75 4.71
CA GLU A 447 39.55 15.14 6.11
C GLU A 447 38.14 14.82 6.61
N LYS A 448 37.12 15.13 5.80
CA LYS A 448 35.69 14.83 6.06
C LYS A 448 34.91 14.70 4.77
N ALA A 449 33.84 13.91 4.78
CA ALA A 449 32.88 13.87 3.68
C ALA A 449 31.44 14.10 4.17
N TYR A 450 30.62 14.75 3.35
CA TYR A 450 29.21 15.03 3.64
C TYR A 450 28.34 14.67 2.45
N ALA A 451 27.37 13.78 2.66
CA ALA A 451 26.36 13.45 1.69
C ALA A 451 25.17 14.43 1.80
N ILE A 452 24.93 15.21 0.74
CA ILE A 452 23.93 16.29 0.67
C ILE A 452 22.89 15.94 -0.40
N GLN A 453 21.75 16.62 -0.38
CA GLN A 453 20.65 16.46 -1.35
C GLN A 453 20.17 15.01 -1.45
N ALA A 454 19.92 14.40 -0.29
CA ALA A 454 19.50 13.02 -0.19
C ALA A 454 20.44 12.02 -0.90
N GLY A 455 21.75 12.22 -0.72
CA GLY A 455 22.79 11.34 -1.27
C GLY A 455 23.04 11.54 -2.77
N ARG A 456 22.50 12.60 -3.39
CA ARG A 456 22.76 12.94 -4.80
C ARG A 456 23.96 13.86 -4.99
N GLU A 457 24.47 14.43 -3.91
CA GLU A 457 25.69 15.22 -3.90
C GLU A 457 26.58 14.75 -2.75
N LEU A 458 27.87 14.58 -3.01
CA LEU A 458 28.86 14.26 -2.00
C LEU A 458 29.90 15.38 -1.99
N ARG A 459 30.05 16.05 -0.85
CA ARG A 459 31.09 17.07 -0.65
C ARG A 459 32.22 16.49 0.17
N VAL A 460 33.41 16.49 -0.40
CA VAL A 460 34.60 15.90 0.21
C VAL A 460 35.58 17.02 0.51
N ILE A 461 35.93 17.19 1.79
CA ILE A 461 36.91 18.16 2.25
C ILE A 461 38.29 17.51 2.19
N VAL A 462 39.20 18.12 1.44
CA VAL A 462 40.54 17.59 1.18
C VAL A 462 41.57 18.44 1.92
N ASN A 463 42.50 17.77 2.60
CA ASN A 463 43.59 18.42 3.28
C ASN A 463 44.59 18.99 2.26
N ASN A 464 44.78 20.31 2.30
CA ASN A 464 45.62 21.07 1.38
C ASN A 464 47.13 20.83 1.58
N GLU A 465 47.59 20.36 2.73
CA GLU A 465 49.01 20.08 3.01
C GLU A 465 49.42 18.70 2.50
N LYS A 466 48.49 17.75 2.47
CA LYS A 466 48.75 16.35 2.11
C LYS A 466 48.58 16.06 0.62
N ILE A 467 47.68 16.77 -0.07
CA ILE A 467 47.39 16.51 -1.49
C ILE A 467 47.68 17.77 -2.33
N PRO A 468 48.61 17.71 -3.30
CA PRO A 468 48.89 18.80 -4.20
C PRO A 468 47.77 19.00 -5.25
N ASP A 469 47.61 20.23 -5.74
CA ASP A 469 46.54 20.63 -6.68
C ASP A 469 46.29 19.69 -7.89
N PRO A 470 47.32 19.18 -8.59
CA PRO A 470 47.09 18.28 -9.72
C PRO A 470 46.46 16.94 -9.31
N GLU A 471 46.73 16.44 -8.10
CA GLU A 471 46.27 15.13 -7.63
C GLU A 471 44.82 15.14 -7.13
N VAL A 472 44.27 16.32 -6.80
CA VAL A 472 42.87 16.48 -6.35
C VAL A 472 41.88 16.00 -7.42
N LYS A 473 42.18 16.25 -8.71
CA LYS A 473 41.30 15.82 -9.81
C LYS A 473 41.25 14.31 -9.95
N ASP A 474 42.37 13.63 -9.72
CA ASP A 474 42.45 12.18 -9.82
C ASP A 474 41.79 11.51 -8.63
N LEU A 475 41.99 12.04 -7.42
CA LEU A 475 41.27 11.63 -6.22
C LEU A 475 39.73 11.70 -6.40
N GLY A 476 39.23 12.77 -7.02
CA GLY A 476 37.79 12.92 -7.28
C GLY A 476 37.23 11.87 -8.24
N ARG A 477 38.03 11.47 -9.24
CA ARG A 477 37.67 10.38 -10.17
C ARG A 477 37.70 9.02 -9.48
N GLU A 478 38.67 8.78 -8.61
CA GLU A 478 38.79 7.53 -7.86
C GLU A 478 37.64 7.34 -6.88
N ILE A 479 37.29 8.38 -6.11
CA ILE A 479 36.13 8.36 -5.21
C ILE A 479 34.84 8.10 -6.00
N ALA A 480 34.63 8.79 -7.12
CA ALA A 480 33.45 8.59 -7.95
C ALA A 480 33.34 7.15 -8.50
N LYS A 481 34.45 6.58 -8.99
CA LYS A 481 34.49 5.18 -9.46
C LYS A 481 34.24 4.18 -8.34
N ARG A 482 34.76 4.44 -7.14
CA ARG A 482 34.58 3.53 -6.01
C ARG A 482 33.14 3.54 -5.51
N ILE A 483 32.49 4.70 -5.48
CA ILE A 483 31.06 4.82 -5.19
C ILE A 483 30.23 4.08 -6.25
N GLU A 484 30.58 4.18 -7.54
CA GLU A 484 29.88 3.46 -8.62
C GLU A 484 29.99 1.93 -8.49
N ASN A 485 31.13 1.42 -8.02
CA ASN A 485 31.37 -0.01 -7.86
C ASN A 485 30.76 -0.58 -6.56
N ASP A 486 30.92 0.13 -5.44
CA ASP A 486 30.58 -0.36 -4.10
C ASP A 486 29.12 -0.08 -3.72
N LEU A 487 28.47 0.92 -4.35
CA LEU A 487 27.09 1.31 -4.09
C LEU A 487 26.24 1.27 -5.36
N ARG A 488 25.23 0.39 -5.40
CA ARG A 488 24.20 0.39 -6.44
C ARG A 488 23.22 1.54 -6.20
N TYR A 489 23.49 2.71 -6.77
CA TYR A 489 22.63 3.89 -6.62
C TYR A 489 21.80 4.18 -7.88
N PRO A 490 20.47 4.38 -7.77
CA PRO A 490 19.65 4.82 -8.90
C PRO A 490 19.86 6.31 -9.16
N GLY A 491 20.71 6.64 -10.13
CA GLY A 491 20.95 8.01 -10.61
C GLY A 491 22.41 8.44 -10.55
N ARG A 492 22.67 9.70 -10.89
CA ARG A 492 24.02 10.27 -10.87
C ARG A 492 24.28 10.95 -9.52
N ILE A 493 25.42 10.64 -8.91
CA ILE A 493 25.91 11.30 -7.70
C ILE A 493 26.96 12.33 -8.10
N ARG A 494 26.78 13.59 -7.69
CA ARG A 494 27.73 14.67 -7.93
C ARG A 494 28.77 14.71 -6.82
N VAL A 495 29.99 14.28 -7.11
CA VAL A 495 31.13 14.39 -6.18
C VAL A 495 31.79 15.76 -6.36
N THR A 496 31.88 16.53 -5.28
CA THR A 496 32.50 17.86 -5.23
C THR A 496 33.62 17.86 -4.21
N LEU A 497 34.84 18.12 -4.65
CA LEU A 497 36.00 18.26 -3.76
C LEU A 497 36.17 19.72 -3.37
N ILE A 498 36.34 19.97 -2.08
CA ILE A 498 36.54 21.30 -1.50
C ILE A 498 37.89 21.27 -0.79
N ARG A 499 38.80 22.14 -1.24
CA ARG A 499 40.09 22.38 -0.60
C ARG A 499 40.06 23.81 -0.04
N GLU A 500 40.33 23.96 1.24
CA GLU A 500 40.36 25.26 1.92
C GLU A 500 41.74 25.48 2.54
N THR A 501 42.30 26.67 2.34
CA THR A 501 43.52 27.11 3.04
C THR A 501 43.14 28.25 3.96
N ARG A 502 43.25 28.04 5.28
CA ARG A 502 42.99 29.08 6.29
C ARG A 502 44.31 29.63 6.81
N ILE A 503 44.58 30.90 6.51
CA ILE A 503 45.71 31.64 7.07
C ILE A 503 45.13 32.60 8.11
N VAL A 504 45.56 32.45 9.37
CA VAL A 504 45.13 33.32 10.48
C VAL A 504 46.35 34.08 10.98
N GLU A 505 46.34 35.40 10.80
CA GLU A 505 47.35 36.30 11.34
C GLU A 505 46.72 37.15 12.45
N TYR A 506 47.45 37.30 13.55
CA TYR A 506 47.05 38.17 14.64
C TYR A 506 47.93 39.43 14.59
N ALA A 507 47.32 40.56 14.26
CA ALA A 507 47.97 41.86 14.42
C ALA A 507 48.06 42.20 15.91
N ARG A 508 49.22 42.69 16.35
CA ARG A 508 49.44 43.11 17.74
C ARG A 508 49.40 44.62 17.87
#